data_AF-A0A2N2AUC0-F1
#
_entry.id   AF-A0A2N2AUC0-F1
#
_cell.length_a   1.000
_cell.length_b   1.000
_cell.length_c   1.000
_cell.angle_alpha   90.00
_cell.angle_beta   90.00
_cell.angle_gamma   90.00
#
_symmetry.space_group_name_H-M   'P 1'
#
loop_
_entity.id
_entity.type
_entity.pdbx_description
1 polymer ?
#
loop_
_entity_poly.entity_id
_entity_poly.type
_entity_poly.pdbx_seq_one_letter_code
_entity_poly.pdbx_strand_id
1 'polypeptide(L)'
;MELIERLNILMESRQITEVVYDKLLKMIKIYPKECGIALTEENAAMMVTHIAQAIMRVEKGEKINEPDSLIIEQIKNDLQFIRMSQIYDKTCLLLDVHFPAEEKWFVLVHMGNLIHFDNKV
;
A
#
# COMPACT_ATOMS: atom_id res chain seq x y z
N MET A 1 -9.23 16.28 2.76
CA MET A 1 -8.64 15.44 3.81
C MET A 1 -7.19 15.22 3.40
N GLU A 2 -6.26 15.37 4.32
CA GLU A 2 -4.86 15.02 4.08
C GLU A 2 -4.60 13.55 4.45
N LEU A 3 -3.60 12.90 3.86
CA LEU A 3 -3.27 11.50 4.20
C LEU A 3 -2.96 11.30 5.70
N ILE A 4 -2.42 12.33 6.35
CA ILE A 4 -2.13 12.31 7.79
C ILE A 4 -3.44 12.30 8.60
N GLU A 5 -4.45 13.06 8.17
CA GLU A 5 -5.78 13.04 8.81
C GLU A 5 -6.43 11.66 8.68
N ARG A 6 -6.26 11.01 7.53
CA ARG A 6 -6.69 9.62 7.33
C ARG A 6 -6.01 8.65 8.28
N LEU A 7 -4.69 8.77 8.48
CA LEU A 7 -3.98 7.96 9.47
C LEU A 7 -4.47 8.21 10.90
N ASN A 8 -4.75 9.47 11.25
CA ASN A 8 -5.30 9.82 12.56
C ASN A 8 -6.66 9.15 12.79
N ILE A 9 -7.56 9.17 11.79
CA ILE A 9 -8.87 8.50 11.88
C ILE A 9 -8.69 6.99 12.11
N LEU A 10 -7.77 6.34 11.38
CA LEU A 10 -7.50 4.90 11.56
C LEU A 10 -6.95 4.59 12.96
N MET A 11 -6.11 5.47 13.52
CA MET A 11 -5.61 5.36 14.89
C MET A 11 -6.72 5.52 15.93
N GLU A 12 -7.47 6.61 15.85
CA GLU A 12 -8.51 6.98 16.80
C GLU A 12 -9.65 5.95 16.83
N SER A 13 -9.98 5.39 15.67
CA SER A 13 -10.94 4.29 15.53
C SER A 13 -10.36 2.90 15.86
N ARG A 14 -9.11 2.84 16.35
CA ARG A 14 -8.38 1.62 16.74
C ARG A 14 -8.30 0.57 15.63
N GLN A 15 -8.34 1.01 14.38
CA GLN A 15 -8.18 0.16 13.21
C GLN A 15 -6.70 -0.16 12.95
N ILE A 16 -5.78 0.64 13.50
CA ILE A 16 -4.33 0.40 13.50
C ILE A 16 -3.71 0.65 14.88
N THR A 17 -2.52 0.11 15.10
CA THR A 17 -1.69 0.39 16.29
C THR A 17 -0.77 1.59 16.07
N GLU A 18 -0.24 2.18 17.15
CA GLU A 18 0.76 3.26 17.13
C GLU A 18 1.97 2.90 16.26
N VAL A 19 2.45 1.66 16.36
CA VAL A 19 3.54 1.13 15.54
C VAL A 19 3.23 1.19 14.05
N VAL A 20 2.02 0.77 13.65
CA VAL A 20 1.59 0.81 12.25
C VAL A 20 1.44 2.24 11.74
N TYR A 21 0.94 3.14 12.58
CA TYR A 21 0.85 4.56 12.24
C TYR A 21 2.22 5.18 11.99
N ASP A 22 3.19 4.95 12.86
CA ASP A 22 4.53 5.50 12.70
C ASP A 22 5.22 4.97 11.44
N LYS A 23 5.05 3.68 11.15
CA LYS A 23 5.52 3.06 9.91
C LYS A 23 4.91 3.74 8.67
N LEU A 24 3.60 3.93 8.65
CA LEU A 24 2.89 4.56 7.52
C LEU A 24 3.21 6.05 7.38
N LEU A 25 3.31 6.78 8.49
CA LEU A 25 3.69 8.19 8.49
C LEU A 25 5.11 8.38 7.94
N LYS A 26 6.05 7.51 8.33
CA LYS A 26 7.41 7.48 7.79
C LYS A 26 7.39 7.16 6.29
N MET A 27 6.63 6.14 5.88
CA MET A 27 6.47 5.78 4.47
C MET A 27 5.98 6.99 3.65
N ILE A 28 4.92 7.67 4.06
CA ILE A 28 4.36 8.84 3.36
C ILE A 28 5.40 9.93 3.16
N LYS A 29 6.19 10.24 4.20
CA LYS A 29 7.22 11.30 4.15
C LYS A 29 8.39 10.95 3.24
N ILE A 30 8.76 9.67 3.17
CA ILE A 30 9.97 9.20 2.48
C ILE A 30 9.69 8.78 1.03
N TYR A 31 8.44 8.42 0.71
CA TYR A 31 8.03 7.94 -0.62
C TYR A 31 8.46 8.81 -1.81
N PRO A 32 8.34 10.16 -1.76
CA PRO A 32 8.79 11.00 -2.87
C PRO A 32 10.27 10.83 -3.18
N LYS A 33 11.10 10.62 -2.14
CA LYS A 33 12.55 10.46 -2.27
C LYS A 33 12.94 9.06 -2.76
N GLU A 34 12.34 8.02 -2.20
CA GLU A 34 12.76 6.63 -2.47
C GLU A 34 12.07 6.02 -3.71
N CYS A 35 10.85 6.47 -4.02
CA CYS A 35 10.02 5.93 -5.09
C CYS A 35 9.76 6.93 -6.21
N GLY A 36 10.09 8.21 -6.03
CA GLY A 36 9.85 9.26 -7.03
C GLY A 36 8.37 9.66 -7.17
N ILE A 37 7.51 9.25 -6.22
CA ILE A 37 6.06 9.50 -6.26
C ILE A 37 5.66 10.24 -5.00
N ALA A 38 5.03 11.40 -5.15
CA ALA A 38 4.42 12.10 -4.02
C ALA A 38 3.08 11.46 -3.67
N LEU A 39 2.94 10.99 -2.42
CA LEU A 39 1.67 10.46 -1.94
C LEU A 39 0.78 11.62 -1.50
N THR A 40 -0.39 11.71 -2.12
CA THR A 40 -1.46 12.66 -1.78
C THR A 40 -2.73 11.90 -1.42
N GLU A 41 -3.70 12.59 -0.83
CA GLU A 41 -5.01 11.97 -0.56
C GLU A 41 -5.65 11.48 -1.87
N GLU A 42 -5.52 12.24 -2.95
CA GLU A 42 -6.14 11.91 -4.24
C GLU A 42 -5.59 10.61 -4.85
N ASN A 43 -4.28 10.38 -4.78
CA ASN A 43 -3.65 9.24 -5.46
C ASN A 43 -3.40 8.03 -4.55
N ALA A 44 -3.27 8.22 -3.23
CA ALA A 44 -2.76 7.19 -2.33
C ALA A 44 -3.70 6.82 -1.18
N ALA A 45 -4.84 7.51 -1.01
CA ALA A 45 -5.77 7.24 0.10
C ALA A 45 -6.15 5.76 0.23
N MET A 46 -6.52 5.12 -0.89
CA MET A 46 -6.86 3.69 -0.90
C MET A 46 -5.66 2.80 -0.60
N MET A 47 -4.49 3.09 -1.19
CA MET A 47 -3.28 2.31 -0.96
C MET A 47 -2.86 2.36 0.51
N VAL A 48 -2.81 3.55 1.11
CA VAL A 48 -2.45 3.74 2.52
C VAL A 48 -3.44 3.01 3.44
N THR A 49 -4.74 3.13 3.16
CA THR A 49 -5.78 2.42 3.94
C THR A 49 -5.64 0.91 3.81
N HIS A 50 -5.38 0.39 2.61
CA HIS A 50 -5.22 -1.04 2.40
C HIS A 50 -3.98 -1.59 3.09
N ILE A 51 -2.82 -0.94 2.93
CA ILE A 51 -1.57 -1.34 3.58
C ILE A 51 -1.73 -1.33 5.11
N ALA A 52 -2.37 -0.31 5.66
CA ALA A 52 -2.70 -0.23 7.08
C ALA A 52 -3.43 -1.48 7.57
N GLN A 53 -4.51 -1.87 6.88
CA GLN A 53 -5.28 -3.06 7.24
C GLN A 53 -4.53 -4.36 6.96
N ALA A 54 -3.77 -4.44 5.88
CA ALA A 54 -2.96 -5.62 5.55
C ALA A 54 -1.91 -5.90 6.64
N ILE A 55 -1.20 -4.86 7.13
CA ILE A 55 -0.24 -5.03 8.23
C ILE A 55 -0.96 -5.57 9.48
N MET A 56 -2.12 -5.01 9.82
CA MET A 56 -2.90 -5.47 10.97
C MET A 56 -3.34 -6.93 10.84
N ARG A 57 -3.73 -7.38 9.65
CA ARG A 57 -4.08 -8.79 9.40
C ARG A 57 -2.87 -9.70 9.54
N VAL A 58 -1.73 -9.30 8.98
CA VAL A 58 -0.46 -10.02 9.12
C VAL A 58 -0.06 -10.17 10.59
N GLU A 59 -0.11 -9.08 11.38
CA GLU A 59 0.24 -9.10 12.81
C GLU A 59 -0.70 -9.98 13.64
N LYS A 60 -1.98 -10.07 13.26
CA LYS A 60 -2.98 -10.91 13.93
C LYS A 60 -3.02 -12.35 13.42
N GLY A 61 -2.29 -12.68 12.36
CA GLY A 61 -2.37 -13.98 11.69
C GLY A 61 -3.72 -14.24 11.01
N GLU A 62 -4.44 -13.19 10.64
CA GLU A 62 -5.70 -13.28 9.90
C GLU A 62 -5.42 -13.69 8.45
N LYS A 63 -6.17 -14.68 7.95
CA LYS A 63 -6.04 -15.17 6.58
C LYS A 63 -7.12 -14.56 5.70
N ILE A 64 -6.74 -14.20 4.48
CA ILE A 64 -7.66 -13.78 3.42
C ILE A 64 -7.45 -14.66 2.19
N ASN A 65 -8.45 -14.69 1.32
CA ASN A 65 -8.31 -15.30 0.01
C ASN A 65 -7.60 -14.33 -0.94
N GLU A 66 -6.86 -14.86 -1.91
CA GLU A 66 -6.30 -14.05 -2.99
C GLU A 66 -7.41 -13.33 -3.79
N PRO A 67 -7.08 -12.24 -4.51
CA PRO A 67 -7.96 -11.72 -5.54
C PRO A 67 -8.30 -12.78 -6.59
N ASP A 68 -9.37 -12.55 -7.35
CA ASP A 68 -9.71 -13.40 -8.49
C ASP A 68 -8.51 -13.52 -9.44
N SER A 69 -8.29 -14.74 -9.96
CA SER A 69 -7.25 -15.04 -10.94
C SER A 69 -7.20 -14.06 -12.11
N LEU A 70 -8.34 -13.57 -12.60
CA LEU A 70 -8.42 -12.59 -13.68
C LEU A 70 -7.78 -11.26 -13.29
N ILE A 71 -7.96 -10.82 -12.03
CA ILE A 71 -7.34 -9.60 -11.50
C ILE A 71 -5.82 -9.78 -11.42
N ILE A 72 -5.38 -10.94 -10.94
CA ILE A 72 -3.94 -11.26 -10.85
C ILE A 72 -3.30 -11.28 -12.25
N GLU A 73 -3.97 -11.87 -13.24
CA GLU A 73 -3.52 -11.88 -14.63
C GLU A 73 -3.46 -10.47 -15.24
N GLN A 74 -4.45 -9.62 -14.96
CA GLN A 74 -4.44 -8.22 -15.39
C GLN A 74 -3.22 -7.47 -14.85
N ILE A 75 -2.91 -7.63 -13.55
CA ILE A 75 -1.73 -7.01 -12.94
C ILE A 75 -0.44 -7.50 -13.61
N LYS A 76 -0.31 -8.82 -13.81
CA LYS A 76 0.89 -9.42 -14.43
C LYS A 76 1.12 -8.96 -15.87
N ASN A 77 0.04 -8.71 -16.61
CA ASN A 77 0.09 -8.26 -18.00
C ASN A 77 0.17 -6.73 -18.15
N ASP A 78 0.14 -5.99 -17.05
CA ASP A 78 0.28 -4.54 -17.07
C ASP A 78 1.69 -4.13 -17.50
N LEU A 79 1.79 -3.13 -18.39
CA LEU A 79 3.07 -2.59 -18.85
C LEU A 79 3.94 -2.03 -17.72
N GLN A 80 3.31 -1.64 -16.60
CA GLN A 80 3.97 -1.14 -15.40
C GLN A 80 4.27 -2.23 -14.37
N PHE A 81 3.99 -3.51 -14.63
CA PHE A 81 4.14 -4.59 -13.64
C PHE A 81 5.54 -4.66 -13.00
N ILE A 82 6.59 -4.44 -13.78
CA ILE A 82 7.98 -4.40 -13.27
C ILE A 82 8.15 -3.24 -12.29
N ARG A 83 7.65 -2.04 -12.64
CA ARG A 83 7.69 -0.86 -11.77
C ARG A 83 6.84 -1.07 -10.51
N MET A 84 5.66 -1.67 -10.64
CA MET A 84 4.81 -2.06 -9.51
C MET A 84 5.57 -2.98 -8.55
N SER A 85 6.24 -4.01 -9.07
CA SER A 85 6.99 -4.97 -8.26
C SER A 85 8.17 -4.30 -7.53
N GLN A 86 8.91 -3.41 -8.21
CA GLN A 86 10.03 -2.67 -7.60
C GLN A 86 9.56 -1.72 -6.49
N ILE A 87 8.47 -0.99 -6.73
CA ILE A 87 7.91 -0.09 -5.72
C ILE A 87 7.31 -0.90 -4.56
N TYR A 88 6.72 -2.07 -4.83
CA TYR A 88 6.23 -2.98 -3.81
C TYR A 88 7.35 -3.44 -2.88
N ASP A 89 8.47 -3.88 -3.44
CA ASP A 89 9.62 -4.32 -2.64
C ASP A 89 10.19 -3.18 -1.78
N LYS A 90 10.31 -1.97 -2.34
CA LYS A 90 10.70 -0.77 -1.58
C LYS A 90 9.72 -0.46 -0.45
N THR A 91 8.43 -0.55 -0.70
CA THR A 91 7.39 -0.33 0.31
C THR A 91 7.49 -1.36 1.43
N CYS A 92 7.71 -2.64 1.12
CA CYS A 92 7.93 -3.68 2.12
C CYS A 92 9.17 -3.38 2.98
N LEU A 93 10.27 -2.92 2.36
CA LEU A 93 11.49 -2.52 3.07
C LEU A 93 11.27 -1.30 3.97
N LEU A 94 10.53 -0.29 3.51
CA LEU A 94 10.24 0.92 4.29
C LEU A 94 9.37 0.62 5.52
N LEU A 95 8.45 -0.32 5.39
CA LEU A 95 7.50 -0.70 6.44
C LEU A 95 8.01 -1.83 7.33
N ASP A 96 9.13 -2.46 6.97
CA ASP A 96 9.65 -3.67 7.62
C ASP A 96 8.53 -4.71 7.79
N VAL A 97 7.94 -5.10 6.64
CA VAL A 97 6.83 -6.05 6.58
C VAL A 97 7.04 -7.04 5.43
N HIS A 98 6.65 -8.29 5.66
CA HIS A 98 6.54 -9.29 4.62
C HIS A 98 5.07 -9.68 4.47
N PHE A 99 4.45 -9.26 3.37
CA PHE A 99 3.07 -9.67 3.08
C PHE A 99 3.03 -11.10 2.54
N PRO A 100 2.10 -11.93 3.02
CA PRO A 100 1.84 -13.23 2.41
C PRO A 100 1.32 -13.05 0.97
N ALA A 101 1.36 -14.13 0.17
CA ALA A 101 1.06 -14.07 -1.25
C ALA A 101 -0.32 -13.45 -1.53
N GLU A 102 -1.30 -13.78 -0.68
CA GLU A 102 -2.66 -13.33 -0.78
C GLU A 102 -2.79 -11.80 -0.61
N GLU A 103 -2.08 -11.24 0.37
CA GLU A 103 -2.02 -9.80 0.61
C GLU A 103 -1.21 -9.06 -0.46
N LYS A 104 -0.11 -9.67 -0.91
CA LYS A 104 0.77 -9.09 -1.94
C LYS A 104 -0.02 -8.67 -3.17
N TRP A 105 -0.94 -9.51 -3.64
CA TRP A 105 -1.72 -9.20 -4.83
C TRP A 105 -2.66 -8.01 -4.63
N PHE A 106 -3.32 -7.88 -3.47
CA PHE A 106 -4.13 -6.70 -3.17
C PHE A 106 -3.28 -5.43 -3.05
N VAL A 107 -2.10 -5.50 -2.43
CA VAL A 107 -1.19 -4.35 -2.37
C VAL A 107 -0.77 -3.93 -3.78
N LEU A 108 -0.47 -4.89 -4.66
CA LEU A 108 -0.14 -4.61 -6.06
C LEU A 108 -1.30 -3.99 -6.85
N VAL A 109 -2.57 -4.38 -6.60
CA VAL A 109 -3.74 -3.71 -7.19
C VAL A 109 -3.72 -2.21 -6.86
N HIS A 110 -3.60 -1.87 -5.57
CA HIS A 110 -3.63 -0.48 -5.15
C HIS A 110 -2.40 0.31 -5.59
N MET A 111 -1.25 -0.34 -5.66
CA MET A 111 -0.02 0.26 -6.17
C MET A 111 -0.09 0.51 -7.68
N GLY A 112 -0.72 -0.37 -8.45
CA GLY A 112 -1.00 -0.15 -9.86
C GLY A 112 -1.82 1.12 -10.10
N ASN A 113 -2.86 1.32 -9.29
CA ASN A 113 -3.67 2.55 -9.35
C ASN A 113 -2.85 3.81 -9.06
N LEU A 114 -1.96 3.77 -8.06
CA LEU A 114 -1.05 4.88 -7.75
C LEU A 114 -0.13 5.20 -8.94
N ILE A 115 0.51 4.18 -9.52
CA ILE A 115 1.47 4.34 -10.62
C ILE A 115 0.78 4.84 -11.89
N HIS A 116 -0.42 4.34 -12.19
CA HIS A 116 -1.21 4.82 -13.33
C HIS A 116 -1.73 6.24 -13.15
N PHE A 117 -1.99 6.66 -11.91
CA PHE A 117 -2.31 8.05 -11.61
C PHE A 117 -1.09 8.95 -11.86
N ASP A 118 0.07 8.56 -11.34
CA ASP A 118 1.35 9.28 -11.49
C ASP A 118 1.72 9.49 -12.97
N ASN A 119 1.50 8.49 -13.83
CA ASN A 119 1.79 8.61 -15.27
C ASN A 119 0.83 9.53 -16.05
N LYS A 120 -0.29 9.96 -15.46
CA LYS A 120 -1.28 10.84 -16.12
C LYS A 120 -1.04 12.32 -15.85
N VAL A 121 -0.18 12.65 -14.89
CA VAL A 121 0.17 14.01 -14.45
C VAL A 121 1.49 14.42 -15.10
#